data_AF-A0A6V7VYP4-F1
#
_entry.id   AF-A0A6V7VYP4-F1
#
_cell.length_a   1.000
_cell.length_b   1.000
_cell.length_c   1.000
_cell.angle_alpha   90.00
_cell.angle_beta   90.00
_cell.angle_gamma   90.00
#
_symmetry.space_group_name_H-M   'P 1'
#
loop_
_entity.id
_entity.type
_entity.pdbx_description
1 polymer ?
#
loop_
_entity_poly.entity_id
_entity_poly.type
_entity_poly.pdbx_seq_one_letter_code
_entity_poly.pdbx_strand_id
1 'polypeptide(L)' 'MAWANTLKVGCGLAYCPNSTYKTHIFCQYSPPGNYMGQKIYEPGPVCSGCNVVNGQLQCQYGLCI' A
#
# COMPACT_ATOMS: atom_id res chain seq x y z
N MET A 1 -2.05 5.42 0.99
CA MET A 1 -1.00 4.73 0.18
C MET A 1 0.35 5.01 0.83
N ALA A 2 1.35 4.12 0.66
CA ALA A 2 2.65 4.10 1.39
C ALA A 2 2.65 3.53 2.82
N TRP A 3 1.50 3.12 3.37
CA TRP A 3 1.47 2.46 4.68
C TRP A 3 2.12 1.07 4.57
N ALA A 4 3.29 0.86 5.20
CA ALA A 4 4.11 -0.34 5.00
C ALA A 4 3.37 -1.64 5.38
N ASN A 5 2.48 -1.55 6.36
CA ASN A 5 1.70 -2.70 6.82
C ASN A 5 0.45 -2.98 5.97
N THR A 6 0.14 -2.15 4.96
CA THR A 6 -0.94 -2.39 4.01
C THR A 6 -0.40 -3.17 2.82
N LEU A 7 -0.87 -4.40 2.62
CA LEU A 7 -0.29 -5.34 1.66
C LEU A 7 -1.17 -5.61 0.44
N LYS A 8 -2.46 -5.27 0.53
CA LYS A 8 -3.45 -5.55 -0.50
C LYS A 8 -4.22 -4.28 -0.82
N VAL A 9 -4.47 -4.08 -2.11
CA VAL A 9 -5.33 -3.02 -2.63
C VAL A 9 -6.34 -3.62 -3.59
N GLY A 10 -7.59 -3.21 -3.45
CA GLY A 10 -8.66 -3.52 -4.40
C GLY A 10 -9.32 -2.22 -4.82
N CYS A 11 -9.38 -1.96 -6.13
CA CYS A 11 -9.99 -0.75 -6.66
C CYS A 11 -11.21 -1.07 -7.52
N GLY A 12 -12.20 -0.20 -7.49
CA GLY A 12 -13.39 -0.24 -8.32
C GLY A 12 -13.60 1.08 -9.06
N LEU A 13 -14.31 0.99 -10.17
CA LEU A 13 -14.72 2.14 -10.97
C LEU A 13 -16.24 2.13 -11.09
N ALA A 14 -16.86 3.30 -10.91
CA ALA A 14 -18.28 3.49 -11.14
C ALA A 14 -18.52 4.71 -12.02
N TYR A 15 -19.37 4.55 -13.02
CA TYR A 15 -19.87 5.66 -13.84
C TYR A 15 -21.25 6.09 -13.32
N CYS A 16 -21.36 7.34 -12.88
CA CYS A 16 -22.53 7.94 -12.25
C CYS A 16 -23.05 9.11 -13.10
N PRO A 17 -23.95 8.87 -14.07
CA PRO A 17 -24.39 9.89 -15.03
C PRO A 17 -25.11 11.08 -14.41
N ASN A 18 -25.70 10.93 -13.22
CA ASN A 18 -26.42 12.00 -12.52
C ASN A 18 -25.59 12.71 -11.45
N SER A 19 -24.34 12.29 -11.23
CA SER A 19 -23.42 12.94 -10.28
C SER A 19 -22.69 14.12 -10.94
N THR A 20 -22.25 15.11 -10.16
CA THR A 20 -21.36 16.19 -10.64
C THR A 20 -20.10 15.61 -11.27
N TYR A 21 -19.49 14.62 -10.61
CA TYR A 21 -18.40 13.83 -11.15
C TYR A 21 -18.96 12.54 -11.74
N LYS A 22 -18.73 12.31 -13.03
CA LYS A 22 -19.31 11.16 -13.73
C LYS A 22 -18.53 9.87 -13.51
N THR A 23 -17.22 9.95 -13.30
CA THR A 23 -16.38 8.77 -13.08
C THR A 23 -15.83 8.81 -11.67
N HIS A 24 -16.11 7.76 -10.91
CA HIS A 24 -15.61 7.56 -9.56
C HIS A 24 -14.65 6.38 -9.55
N ILE A 25 -13.47 6.59 -8.98
CA ILE A 25 -12.50 5.52 -8.71
C ILE A 25 -12.36 5.45 -7.20
N PHE A 26 -12.53 4.27 -6.64
CA PHE A 26 -12.40 4.04 -5.21
C PHE A 26 -11.48 2.84 -4.98
N CYS A 27 -10.67 2.89 -3.92
CA CYS A 27 -9.78 1.81 -3.54
C CYS A 27 -9.95 1.49 -2.06
N GLN A 28 -9.96 0.20 -1.74
CA GLN A 28 -9.87 -0.32 -0.39
C GLN A 28 -8.48 -0.91 -0.14
N TYR A 29 -8.02 -0.77 1.09
CA TYR A 29 -6.66 -1.10 1.52
C TYR A 29 -6.72 -2.08 2.69
N SER A 30 -5.98 -3.18 2.60
CA SER A 30 -5.96 -4.22 3.63
C SER A 30 -4.53 -4.72 3.91
N PRO A 31 -4.12 -4.81 5.19
CA PRO A 31 -4.76 -4.22 6.36
C PRO A 31 -4.98 -2.71 6.25
N PRO A 32 -6.03 -2.15 6.89
CA PRO A 32 -6.23 -0.71 6.97
C PRO A 32 -5.07 -0.05 7.73
N GLY A 33 -4.77 1.19 7.38
CA GLY A 33 -3.71 1.99 8.00
C GLY A 33 -4.21 3.38 8.35
N ASN A 34 -3.28 4.35 8.37
CA ASN A 34 -3.58 5.75 8.71
C ASN A 34 -4.16 5.91 10.12
N TYR A 35 -3.67 5.10 11.06
CA TYR A 35 -4.03 5.22 12.46
C TYR A 35 -3.25 6.38 13.11
N MET A 36 -3.96 7.25 13.80
CA MET A 36 -3.36 8.37 14.51
C MET A 36 -2.32 7.88 15.52
N GLY A 37 -1.15 8.51 15.50
CA GLY A 37 -0.02 8.15 16.38
C GLY A 37 0.82 6.95 15.92
N GLN A 38 0.45 6.27 14.83
CA GLN A 38 1.29 5.22 14.23
C GLN A 38 2.17 5.78 13.11
N LYS A 39 3.34 5.16 12.90
CA LYS A 39 4.19 5.49 11.76
C LYS A 39 3.65 4.88 10.47
N ILE A 40 3.79 5.60 9.38
CA ILE A 40 3.40 5.13 8.03
C ILE A 40 4.30 3.95 7.60
N TYR A 41 5.60 4.06 7.87
CA TYR A 41 6.62 3.04 7.67
C TYR A 41 7.80 3.33 8.62
N GLU A 42 8.65 2.34 8.87
CA GLU A 42 9.86 2.54 9.66
C GLU A 42 10.96 3.21 8.81
N PRO A 43 11.60 4.28 9.30
CA PRO A 43 12.71 4.91 8.60
C PRO A 43 13.96 4.03 8.65
N GLY A 44 14.69 3.96 7.52
CA GLY A 44 15.93 3.22 7.43
C GLY A 44 16.47 3.16 6.00
N PRO A 45 17.65 2.55 5.78
CA PRO A 45 18.17 2.28 4.44
C PRO A 45 17.19 1.42 3.62
N VAL A 46 17.21 1.60 2.31
CA VAL A 46 16.37 0.82 1.37
C VAL A 46 16.61 -0.68 1.58
N CYS A 47 15.53 -1.47 1.55
CA CYS A 47 15.52 -2.93 1.77
C CYS A 47 15.93 -3.44 3.17
N SER A 48 16.35 -2.56 4.09
CA SER A 48 16.88 -3.01 5.40
C SER A 48 15.88 -3.73 6.29
N GLY A 49 14.58 -3.51 6.06
CA GLY A 49 13.48 -4.20 6.76
C GLY A 49 12.89 -5.40 6.03
N CYS A 50 13.47 -5.83 4.90
CA CYS A 50 12.95 -6.97 4.13
C CYS A 50 13.47 -8.32 4.64
N ASN A 51 12.68 -9.37 4.42
CA ASN A 51 13.02 -10.72 4.85
C ASN A 51 14.06 -11.37 3.92
N VAL A 52 14.84 -12.28 4.49
CA VAL A 52 15.72 -13.18 3.74
C VAL A 52 15.05 -14.55 3.65
N VAL A 53 14.77 -15.00 2.43
CA VAL A 53 14.16 -16.31 2.16
C VAL A 53 15.16 -17.13 1.34
N ASN A 54 15.48 -18.34 1.79
CA ASN A 54 16.47 -19.23 1.16
C ASN A 54 17.83 -18.56 0.89
N GLY A 55 18.28 -17.71 1.81
CA GLY A 55 19.55 -16.97 1.69
C GLY A 55 19.52 -15.77 0.73
N GLN A 56 18.35 -15.44 0.17
CA GLN A 56 18.17 -14.30 -0.72
C GLN A 56 17.31 -13.22 -0.08
N LEU A 57 17.83 -11.99 -0.03
CA LEU A 57 17.08 -10.81 0.39
C LEU A 57 15.93 -10.57 -0.58
N GLN A 58 14.69 -10.63 -0.09
CA GLN A 58 13.50 -10.39 -0.89
C GLN A 58 13.26 -8.88 -1.03
N CYS A 59 14.03 -8.25 -1.90
CA CYS A 59 13.86 -6.84 -2.22
C CYS A 59 13.95 -6.59 -3.71
N GLN A 60 12.97 -5.88 -4.24
CA GLN A 60 12.91 -5.51 -5.65
C GLN A 60 12.47 -4.05 -5.79
N TYR A 61 13.27 -3.26 -6.51
CA TYR A 61 13.04 -1.81 -6.72
C TYR A 61 12.78 -1.01 -5.43
N GLY A 62 13.40 -1.43 -4.32
CA GLY A 62 13.24 -0.79 -3.01
C GLY A 62 12.00 -1.19 -2.22
N LEU A 63 11.28 -2.24 -2.65
CA LEU A 63 10.13 -2.82 -1.96
C LEU A 63 10.41 -4.27 -1.56
N CYS A 64 9.89 -4.68 -0.40
CA CYS A 64 9.96 -6.07 0.04
C CYS A 64 8.93 -6.91 -0.72
N ILE A 65 9.30 -8.14 -1.09
CA ILE A 65 8.45 -9.08 -1.85
C ILE A 65 8.33 -10.45 -1.19
#